data_AF-A0A1G8WLU1-F1
#
_entry.id   AF-A0A1G8WLU1-F1
#
_cell.length_a   1.000
_cell.length_b   1.000
_cell.length_c   1.000
_cell.angle_alpha   90.00
_cell.angle_beta   90.00
_cell.angle_gamma   90.00
#
_symmetry.space_group_name_H-M   'P 1'
#
loop_
_entity.id
_entity.type
_entity.pdbx_description
1 polymer ?
#
loop_
_entity_poly.entity_id
_entity_poly.type
_entity_poly.pdbx_seq_one_letter_code
_entity_poly.pdbx_strand_id
1 'polypeptide(L)'
;MKKIIGLLLLLPGLYAPVIAQTKATITVSNPSKLDRTNAVVPVSWSSIVAKYPRLDTANFKVLNSATKKEVPFQLERRGQAEVQNLLVQVSLKANGSAKLSIVAGKPAPIAKKTYGRYVPERYDDFAWENDKVAFRMYGKALETRKDNAFGTDVWVKRTNKLIINEWYKTGDYHTDHGDGMDYYSVGFTLGAGDIAPIVKDSIFFAKNYHYWKVLDNGPLRTTFELGYDAWDVAGKSVRVTKTISLDAGSHMNRVEAAYTYSGDALPVVVGIVKRKEAGTILMDETQGIVGYWEPQHGVDGTTGVGTIVLGGQLSMGTDKTHLLTRTSAKGNQPVVYYNGSAWSKGNEITNAQSWFNYLNNFKKQLEQPLKVSVL
;
A
#
# COMPACT_ATOMS: atom_id res chain seq x y z
N MET A 1 69.56 -45.54 -39.39
CA MET A 1 68.09 -45.68 -39.14
C MET A 1 67.68 -44.60 -38.14
N LYS A 2 66.65 -43.82 -38.46
CA LYS A 2 66.26 -42.56 -37.80
C LYS A 2 65.78 -42.80 -36.35
N LYS A 3 66.33 -42.06 -35.37
CA LYS A 3 65.78 -41.97 -34.01
C LYS A 3 64.78 -40.82 -33.95
N ILE A 4 63.51 -41.15 -33.72
CA ILE A 4 62.43 -40.19 -33.47
C ILE A 4 62.45 -39.85 -31.98
N ILE A 5 62.73 -38.59 -31.63
CA ILE A 5 62.60 -38.07 -30.27
C ILE A 5 61.19 -37.49 -30.15
N GLY A 6 60.32 -38.17 -29.40
CA GLY A 6 58.99 -37.69 -29.07
C GLY A 6 59.05 -36.68 -27.93
N LEU A 7 58.68 -35.43 -28.22
CA LEU A 7 58.55 -34.37 -27.23
C LEU A 7 57.14 -34.44 -26.61
N LEU A 8 57.04 -34.93 -25.38
CA LEU A 8 55.80 -34.86 -24.58
C LEU A 8 55.62 -33.43 -24.06
N LEU A 9 54.70 -32.68 -24.66
CA LEU A 9 54.23 -31.39 -24.14
C LEU A 9 53.24 -31.64 -22.99
N LEU A 10 53.73 -31.52 -21.76
CA LEU A 10 52.91 -31.43 -20.55
C LEU A 10 52.28 -30.03 -20.50
N LEU A 11 51.01 -29.91 -20.89
CA LEU A 11 50.19 -28.73 -20.65
C LEU A 11 49.80 -28.68 -19.16
N PRO A 12 50.17 -27.62 -18.41
CA PRO A 12 49.65 -27.43 -17.06
C PRO A 12 48.18 -27.03 -17.17
N GLY A 13 47.29 -27.91 -16.70
CA GLY A 13 45.87 -27.61 -16.54
C GLY A 13 45.70 -26.42 -15.60
N LEU A 14 45.33 -25.27 -16.16
CA LEU A 14 44.85 -24.11 -15.42
C LEU A 14 43.53 -24.48 -14.72
N TYR A 15 43.62 -25.00 -13.50
CA TYR A 15 42.50 -25.07 -12.58
C TYR A 15 42.16 -23.64 -12.14
N ALA A 16 41.27 -22.98 -12.88
CA ALA A 16 40.60 -21.80 -12.35
C ALA A 16 39.68 -22.27 -11.21
N PRO A 17 39.89 -21.83 -9.95
CA PRO A 17 38.94 -22.13 -8.90
C PRO A 17 37.61 -21.50 -9.29
N VAL A 18 36.58 -22.34 -9.53
CA VAL A 18 35.20 -21.89 -9.58
C VAL A 18 34.89 -21.36 -8.19
N ILE A 19 35.05 -20.05 -7.99
CA ILE A 19 34.59 -19.39 -6.78
C ILE A 19 33.08 -19.55 -6.81
N ALA A 20 32.57 -20.48 -6.01
CA ALA A 20 31.14 -20.66 -5.81
C ALA A 20 30.59 -19.31 -5.37
N GLN A 21 29.86 -18.65 -6.28
CA GLN A 21 29.30 -17.33 -6.03
C GLN A 21 28.39 -17.44 -4.81
N THR A 22 28.74 -16.73 -3.74
CA THR A 22 28.05 -16.81 -2.46
C THR A 22 26.62 -16.34 -2.66
N LYS A 23 25.66 -17.27 -2.58
CA LYS A 23 24.24 -16.98 -2.82
C LYS A 23 23.67 -16.25 -1.62
N ALA A 24 23.14 -15.05 -1.82
CA ALA A 24 22.52 -14.32 -0.72
C ALA A 24 21.28 -15.05 -0.25
N THR A 25 21.19 -15.31 1.05
CA THR A 25 20.10 -16.11 1.60
C THR A 25 19.24 -15.25 2.53
N ILE A 26 17.93 -15.28 2.30
CA ILE A 26 16.94 -14.60 3.12
C ILE A 26 15.98 -15.64 3.68
N THR A 27 15.65 -15.56 4.95
CA THR A 27 14.56 -16.33 5.56
C THR A 27 13.42 -15.39 5.91
N VAL A 28 12.22 -15.74 5.48
CA VAL A 28 10.98 -15.06 5.87
C VAL A 28 10.13 -16.05 6.66
N SER A 29 9.77 -15.71 7.90
CA SER A 29 8.93 -16.57 8.75
C SER A 29 7.65 -15.87 9.19
N ASN A 30 6.57 -16.64 9.22
CA ASN A 30 5.27 -16.21 9.68
C ASN A 30 5.06 -16.65 11.13
N PRO A 31 5.12 -15.75 12.11
CA PRO A 31 4.91 -16.12 13.51
C PRO A 31 3.43 -16.29 13.89
N SER A 32 2.52 -15.94 12.98
CA SER A 32 1.08 -15.93 13.26
C SER A 32 0.43 -17.28 13.00
N LYS A 33 -0.73 -17.48 13.63
CA LYS A 33 -1.62 -18.63 13.38
C LYS A 33 -2.48 -18.48 12.12
N LEU A 34 -2.29 -17.40 11.36
CA LEU A 34 -3.01 -17.13 10.12
C LEU A 34 -2.07 -17.35 8.94
N ASP A 35 -2.61 -17.88 7.84
CA ASP A 35 -1.90 -17.88 6.57
C ASP A 35 -1.63 -16.43 6.10
N ARG A 36 -0.49 -16.23 5.45
CA ARG A 36 -0.12 -14.99 4.76
C ARG A 36 -0.11 -15.28 3.28
N THR A 37 -1.06 -14.72 2.55
CA THR A 37 -1.18 -14.95 1.11
C THR A 37 -0.68 -13.72 0.36
N ASN A 38 0.24 -13.90 -0.59
CA ASN A 38 0.77 -12.85 -1.46
C ASN A 38 1.27 -11.59 -0.72
N ALA A 39 1.79 -11.76 0.49
CA ALA A 39 2.26 -10.66 1.32
C ALA A 39 3.53 -10.04 0.70
N VAL A 40 3.54 -8.71 0.57
CA VAL A 40 4.72 -7.94 0.17
C VAL A 40 5.56 -7.68 1.42
N VAL A 41 6.82 -8.13 1.40
CA VAL A 41 7.71 -8.09 2.56
C VAL A 41 8.94 -7.26 2.23
N PRO A 42 9.21 -6.17 2.96
CA PRO A 42 10.45 -5.43 2.80
C PRO A 42 11.61 -6.19 3.46
N VAL A 43 12.66 -6.42 2.70
CA VAL A 43 13.97 -6.87 3.20
C VAL A 43 14.91 -5.68 3.12
N SER A 44 15.46 -5.25 4.26
CA SER A 44 16.40 -4.12 4.32
C SER A 44 17.56 -4.33 3.36
N TRP A 45 17.73 -3.38 2.42
CA TRP A 45 18.80 -3.47 1.43
C TRP A 45 20.18 -3.35 2.08
N SER A 46 20.31 -2.48 3.09
CA SER A 46 21.56 -2.32 3.85
C SER A 46 21.99 -3.64 4.52
N SER A 47 21.04 -4.42 5.04
CA SER A 47 21.30 -5.74 5.62
C SER A 47 21.75 -6.78 4.57
N ILE A 48 21.28 -6.66 3.32
CA ILE A 48 21.72 -7.50 2.21
C ILE A 48 23.16 -7.15 1.82
N VAL A 49 23.43 -5.88 1.50
CA VAL A 49 24.75 -5.47 1.00
C VAL A 49 25.86 -5.57 2.05
N ALA A 50 25.52 -5.47 3.34
CA ALA A 50 26.48 -5.72 4.43
C ALA A 50 27.08 -7.14 4.38
N LYS A 51 26.30 -8.13 3.93
CA LYS A 51 26.74 -9.52 3.79
C LYS A 51 27.16 -9.88 2.36
N TYR A 52 26.54 -9.23 1.38
CA TYR A 52 26.67 -9.51 -0.04
C TYR A 52 26.96 -8.22 -0.84
N PRO A 53 28.13 -7.59 -0.65
CA PRO A 53 28.44 -6.26 -1.19
C PRO A 53 28.60 -6.21 -2.71
N ARG A 54 28.72 -7.37 -3.38
CA ARG A 54 28.93 -7.50 -4.83
C ARG A 54 27.65 -7.80 -5.61
N LEU A 55 26.48 -7.57 -5.01
CA LEU A 55 25.21 -7.85 -5.66
C LEU A 55 24.91 -6.81 -6.76
N ASP A 56 24.81 -7.25 -8.00
CA ASP A 56 24.43 -6.41 -9.14
C ASP A 56 22.91 -6.22 -9.18
N THR A 57 22.43 -5.03 -8.84
CA THR A 57 21.01 -4.67 -8.84
C THR A 57 20.33 -4.79 -10.21
N ALA A 58 21.10 -4.77 -11.30
CA ALA A 58 20.57 -4.90 -12.67
C ALA A 58 20.43 -6.36 -13.12
N ASN A 59 21.08 -7.31 -12.43
CA ASN A 59 21.21 -8.68 -12.91
C ASN A 59 21.14 -9.71 -11.78
N PHE A 60 20.05 -9.68 -11.01
CA PHE A 60 19.73 -10.76 -10.08
C PHE A 60 18.26 -11.18 -10.18
N LYS A 61 18.02 -12.39 -9.68
CA LYS A 61 16.68 -12.92 -9.43
C LYS A 61 16.58 -13.51 -8.03
N VAL A 62 15.38 -13.50 -7.49
CA VAL A 62 15.04 -14.10 -6.19
C VAL A 62 14.37 -15.43 -6.44
N LEU A 63 14.90 -16.50 -5.88
CA LEU A 63 14.33 -17.85 -5.99
C LEU A 63 13.81 -18.31 -4.64
N ASN A 64 12.66 -18.99 -4.64
CA ASN A 64 12.29 -19.82 -3.50
C ASN A 64 13.22 -21.05 -3.48
N SER A 65 13.93 -21.26 -2.37
CA SER A 65 14.96 -22.30 -2.27
C SER A 65 14.39 -23.71 -2.35
N ALA A 66 13.14 -23.93 -1.95
CA ALA A 66 12.49 -25.23 -1.99
C ALA A 66 11.94 -25.52 -3.39
N THR A 67 11.17 -24.60 -3.98
CA THR A 67 10.48 -24.84 -5.26
C THR A 67 11.32 -24.48 -6.48
N LYS A 68 12.44 -23.77 -6.29
CA LYS A 68 13.29 -23.18 -7.35
C LYS A 68 12.57 -22.20 -8.28
N LYS A 69 11.32 -21.82 -7.97
CA LYS A 69 10.56 -20.83 -8.74
C LYS A 69 11.03 -19.41 -8.40
N GLU A 70 10.98 -18.53 -9.40
CA GLU A 70 11.22 -17.11 -9.20
C GLU A 70 10.14 -16.48 -8.32
N VAL A 71 10.58 -15.62 -7.41
CA VAL A 71 9.73 -14.85 -6.50
C VAL A 71 9.67 -13.42 -7.04
N PRO A 72 8.47 -12.86 -7.31
CA PRO A 72 8.33 -11.46 -7.69
C PRO A 72 8.99 -10.55 -6.66
N PHE A 73 9.72 -9.55 -7.15
CA PHE A 73 10.38 -8.56 -6.31
C PHE A 73 10.30 -7.15 -6.87
N GLN A 74 10.62 -6.17 -6.03
CA GLN A 74 10.79 -4.76 -6.41
C GLN A 74 11.96 -4.18 -5.59
N LEU A 75 12.81 -3.38 -6.23
CA LEU A 75 13.78 -2.54 -5.53
C LEU A 75 13.08 -1.24 -5.14
N GLU A 76 12.73 -1.10 -3.86
CA GLU A 76 12.07 0.09 -3.31
C GLU A 76 13.10 1.14 -2.92
N ARG A 77 12.88 2.38 -3.35
CA ARG A 77 13.78 3.51 -3.18
C ARG A 77 13.22 4.58 -2.25
N ARG A 78 11.92 4.60 -1.99
CA ARG A 78 11.23 5.60 -1.16
C ARG A 78 11.57 7.03 -1.60
N GLY A 79 11.65 7.25 -2.91
CA GLY A 79 12.02 8.53 -3.51
C GLY A 79 13.48 8.97 -3.32
N GLN A 80 14.36 8.05 -2.91
CA GLN A 80 15.81 8.28 -2.78
C GLN A 80 16.61 7.76 -3.99
N ALA A 81 17.85 8.21 -4.11
CA ALA A 81 18.78 7.76 -5.15
C ALA A 81 19.29 6.32 -4.93
N GLU A 82 19.24 5.81 -3.70
CA GLU A 82 19.69 4.48 -3.33
C GLU A 82 18.53 3.54 -3.00
N VAL A 83 18.73 2.24 -3.24
CA VAL A 83 17.76 1.22 -2.85
C VAL A 83 17.68 1.14 -1.32
N GLN A 84 16.47 1.20 -0.79
CA GLN A 84 16.20 1.10 0.64
C GLN A 84 15.80 -0.33 1.02
N ASN A 85 14.95 -0.96 0.21
CA ASN A 85 14.47 -2.32 0.45
C ASN A 85 14.41 -3.15 -0.82
N LEU A 86 14.66 -4.44 -0.68
CA LEU A 86 14.20 -5.47 -1.61
C LEU A 86 12.81 -5.93 -1.14
N LEU A 87 11.75 -5.52 -1.83
CA LEU A 87 10.41 -6.05 -1.59
C LEU A 87 10.29 -7.41 -2.27
N VAL A 88 9.78 -8.42 -1.55
CA VAL A 88 9.48 -9.75 -2.10
C VAL A 88 8.03 -10.12 -1.82
N GLN A 89 7.34 -10.73 -2.79
CA GLN A 89 5.97 -11.21 -2.60
C GLN A 89 5.95 -12.70 -2.28
N VAL A 90 5.54 -13.07 -1.05
CA VAL A 90 5.56 -14.46 -0.58
C VAL A 90 4.21 -14.91 -0.02
N SER A 91 3.95 -16.21 -0.11
CA SER A 91 2.84 -16.87 0.57
C SER A 91 3.38 -17.87 1.58
N LEU A 92 2.98 -17.73 2.84
CA LEU A 92 3.44 -18.53 3.97
C LEU A 92 2.23 -19.09 4.73
N LYS A 93 2.25 -20.38 5.04
CA LYS A 93 1.28 -20.97 5.97
C LYS A 93 1.45 -20.40 7.38
N ALA A 94 0.42 -20.53 8.21
CA ALA A 94 0.51 -20.28 9.65
C ALA A 94 1.75 -20.98 10.25
N ASN A 95 2.52 -20.26 11.06
CA ASN A 95 3.79 -20.72 11.66
C ASN A 95 4.86 -21.20 10.64
N GLY A 96 4.64 -20.97 9.34
CA GLY A 96 5.51 -21.42 8.27
C GLY A 96 6.68 -20.48 8.01
N SER A 97 7.62 -20.92 7.17
CA SER A 97 8.71 -20.08 6.68
C SER A 97 9.08 -20.42 5.24
N ALA A 98 9.70 -19.46 4.56
CA ALA A 98 10.33 -19.67 3.27
C ALA A 98 11.78 -19.20 3.32
N LYS A 99 12.66 -20.00 2.71
CA LYS A 99 14.04 -19.62 2.42
C LYS A 99 14.13 -19.14 0.99
N LEU A 100 14.59 -17.92 0.79
CA LEU A 100 14.82 -17.29 -0.49
C LEU A 100 16.32 -17.21 -0.77
N SER A 101 16.70 -17.34 -2.04
CA SER A 101 18.08 -17.16 -2.49
C SER A 101 18.13 -16.11 -3.59
N ILE A 102 19.00 -15.11 -3.43
CA ILE A 102 19.35 -14.16 -4.48
C ILE A 102 20.51 -14.76 -5.28
N VAL A 103 20.30 -14.88 -6.59
CA VAL A 103 21.30 -15.43 -7.51
C VAL A 103 21.47 -14.50 -8.71
N ALA A 104 22.67 -14.49 -9.28
CA ALA A 104 22.93 -13.74 -10.50
C ALA A 104 22.06 -14.25 -11.66
N GLY A 105 21.63 -13.32 -12.50
CA GLY A 105 20.89 -13.61 -13.72
C GLY A 105 19.66 -12.72 -13.89
N LYS A 106 19.26 -12.56 -15.16
CA LYS A 106 18.11 -11.76 -15.55
C LYS A 106 16.81 -12.37 -14.96
N PRO A 107 16.00 -11.60 -14.23
CA PRO A 107 14.72 -12.07 -13.73
C PRO A 107 13.69 -12.20 -14.86
N ALA A 108 12.74 -13.10 -14.70
CA ALA A 108 11.55 -13.18 -15.53
C ALA A 108 10.75 -11.86 -15.44
N PRO A 109 9.97 -11.51 -16.48
CA PRO A 109 9.10 -10.34 -16.43
C PRO A 109 8.17 -10.39 -15.21
N ILE A 110 8.25 -9.35 -14.38
CA ILE A 110 7.42 -9.24 -13.17
C ILE A 110 6.17 -8.45 -13.55
N ALA A 111 5.00 -9.08 -13.47
CA ALA A 111 3.73 -8.43 -13.71
C ALA A 111 3.54 -7.24 -12.75
N LYS A 112 3.22 -6.07 -13.28
CA LYS A 112 2.87 -4.89 -12.47
C LYS A 112 1.50 -5.13 -11.84
N LYS A 113 1.44 -5.01 -10.51
CA LYS A 113 0.23 -5.19 -9.71
C LYS A 113 -0.16 -3.96 -8.90
N THR A 114 0.64 -2.90 -8.92
CA THR A 114 0.32 -1.62 -8.32
C THR A 114 0.70 -0.52 -9.29
N TYR A 115 -0.04 0.58 -9.24
CA TYR A 115 0.24 1.76 -10.03
C TYR A 115 -0.39 3.00 -9.42
N GLY A 116 0.25 4.14 -9.56
CA GLY A 116 -0.32 5.44 -9.18
C GLY A 116 0.27 6.57 -10.01
N ARG A 117 -0.51 7.63 -10.19
CA ARG A 117 -0.10 8.81 -10.95
C ARG A 117 -0.90 10.05 -10.58
N TYR A 118 -0.29 11.18 -10.93
CA TYR A 118 -0.97 12.46 -11.12
C TYR A 118 -1.79 12.46 -12.42
N VAL A 119 -2.98 13.06 -12.37
CA VAL A 119 -4.00 13.05 -13.42
C VAL A 119 -4.42 14.50 -13.76
N PRO A 120 -3.57 15.25 -14.48
CA PRO A 120 -3.86 16.65 -14.83
C PRO A 120 -5.10 16.78 -15.71
N GLU A 121 -5.39 15.79 -16.55
CA GLU A 121 -6.56 15.79 -17.43
C GLU A 121 -7.89 15.74 -16.66
N ARG A 122 -7.86 15.36 -15.37
CA ARG A 122 -9.01 15.38 -14.47
C ARG A 122 -8.86 16.41 -13.35
N TYR A 123 -8.35 17.60 -13.69
CA TYR A 123 -8.21 18.74 -12.76
C TYR A 123 -7.38 18.39 -11.53
N ASP A 124 -6.19 17.84 -11.79
CA ASP A 124 -5.19 17.52 -10.79
C ASP A 124 -5.56 16.37 -9.85
N ASP A 125 -6.41 15.43 -10.24
CA ASP A 125 -6.62 14.23 -9.42
C ASP A 125 -5.30 13.47 -9.20
N PHE A 126 -5.16 12.78 -8.07
CA PHE A 126 -4.15 11.74 -7.90
C PHE A 126 -4.88 10.41 -7.78
N ALA A 127 -4.56 9.45 -8.64
CA ALA A 127 -5.21 8.16 -8.66
C ALA A 127 -4.20 7.03 -8.50
N TRP A 128 -4.59 6.00 -7.77
CA TRP A 128 -3.75 4.83 -7.56
C TRP A 128 -4.60 3.57 -7.39
N GLU A 129 -4.00 2.42 -7.69
CA GLU A 129 -4.67 1.14 -7.67
C GLU A 129 -3.69 0.00 -7.45
N ASN A 130 -4.25 -1.17 -7.15
CA ASN A 130 -3.58 -2.45 -7.28
C ASN A 130 -4.50 -3.48 -7.95
N ASP A 131 -4.11 -4.75 -7.90
CA ASP A 131 -4.89 -5.89 -8.40
C ASP A 131 -6.18 -6.20 -7.60
N LYS A 132 -6.58 -5.35 -6.66
CA LYS A 132 -7.76 -5.51 -5.79
C LYS A 132 -8.67 -4.29 -5.74
N VAL A 133 -8.09 -3.10 -5.63
CA VAL A 133 -8.80 -1.84 -5.31
C VAL A 133 -8.19 -0.67 -6.05
N ALA A 134 -8.97 0.39 -6.25
CA ALA A 134 -8.52 1.67 -6.80
C ALA A 134 -9.07 2.83 -5.96
N PHE A 135 -8.38 3.96 -6.03
CA PHE A 135 -8.68 5.14 -5.23
C PHE A 135 -8.32 6.41 -5.98
N ARG A 136 -8.87 7.51 -5.48
CA ARG A 136 -8.51 8.87 -5.87
C ARG A 136 -8.39 9.79 -4.65
N MET A 137 -7.54 10.80 -4.79
CA MET A 137 -7.54 12.01 -3.98
C MET A 137 -7.68 13.23 -4.89
N TYR A 138 -8.50 14.20 -4.49
CA TYR A 138 -8.84 15.38 -5.29
C TYR A 138 -7.74 16.45 -5.24
N GLY A 139 -7.39 17.01 -6.40
CA GLY A 139 -6.35 18.04 -6.54
C GLY A 139 -6.83 19.47 -6.43
N LYS A 140 -5.86 20.38 -6.31
CA LYS A 140 -6.09 21.81 -6.08
C LYS A 140 -6.99 22.48 -7.13
N ALA A 141 -6.85 22.10 -8.41
CA ALA A 141 -7.65 22.66 -9.49
C ALA A 141 -9.17 22.38 -9.38
N LEU A 142 -9.59 21.44 -8.53
CA LEU A 142 -11.01 21.19 -8.26
C LEU A 142 -11.63 22.19 -7.29
N GLU A 143 -10.87 22.95 -6.49
CA GLU A 143 -11.42 23.76 -5.40
C GLU A 143 -12.46 24.81 -5.84
N THR A 144 -12.37 25.29 -7.09
CA THR A 144 -13.30 26.28 -7.66
C THR A 144 -14.38 25.67 -8.54
N ARG A 145 -14.47 24.34 -8.60
CA ARG A 145 -15.38 23.63 -9.49
C ARG A 145 -16.58 23.06 -8.76
N LYS A 146 -17.66 22.81 -9.51
CA LYS A 146 -18.90 22.21 -8.99
C LYS A 146 -18.74 20.74 -8.59
N ASP A 147 -17.77 20.05 -9.17
CA ASP A 147 -17.46 18.64 -8.95
C ASP A 147 -16.33 18.43 -7.94
N ASN A 148 -16.11 19.43 -7.07
CA ASN A 148 -15.15 19.35 -5.98
C ASN A 148 -15.62 18.38 -4.87
N ALA A 149 -14.66 17.75 -4.21
CA ALA A 149 -14.87 16.93 -3.02
C ALA A 149 -13.59 16.89 -2.19
N PHE A 150 -13.71 16.51 -0.91
CA PHE A 150 -12.60 16.33 0.02
C PHE A 150 -12.51 14.87 0.45
N GLY A 151 -11.34 14.43 0.89
CA GLY A 151 -11.17 13.08 1.43
C GLY A 151 -10.88 12.02 0.36
N THR A 152 -10.72 10.77 0.83
CA THR A 152 -10.33 9.65 -0.04
C THR A 152 -11.54 9.11 -0.79
N ASP A 153 -11.40 8.93 -2.09
CA ASP A 153 -12.38 8.31 -2.97
C ASP A 153 -12.00 6.85 -3.26
N VAL A 154 -13.00 5.97 -3.41
CA VAL A 154 -12.84 4.53 -3.67
C VAL A 154 -13.48 4.18 -5.00
N TRP A 155 -12.71 3.51 -5.85
CA TRP A 155 -13.19 2.92 -7.08
C TRP A 155 -13.23 1.41 -6.91
N VAL A 156 -14.41 0.82 -7.07
CA VAL A 156 -14.61 -0.61 -6.88
C VAL A 156 -14.11 -1.40 -8.09
N LYS A 157 -13.47 -2.54 -7.84
CA LYS A 157 -12.89 -3.38 -8.89
C LYS A 157 -13.33 -4.83 -8.74
N ARG A 158 -13.48 -5.49 -9.89
CA ARG A 158 -13.59 -6.95 -10.00
C ARG A 158 -12.59 -7.57 -10.98
N THR A 159 -11.65 -6.75 -11.44
CA THR A 159 -10.50 -7.13 -12.27
C THR A 159 -9.20 -7.05 -11.48
N ASN A 160 -8.23 -7.86 -11.88
CA ASN A 160 -6.85 -7.76 -11.41
C ASN A 160 -5.97 -6.87 -12.31
N LYS A 161 -6.50 -6.37 -13.43
CA LYS A 161 -5.80 -5.42 -14.31
C LYS A 161 -5.57 -4.08 -13.61
N LEU A 162 -4.53 -3.37 -14.02
CA LEU A 162 -4.35 -1.96 -13.68
C LEU A 162 -5.12 -1.12 -14.71
N ILE A 163 -6.31 -0.65 -14.32
CA ILE A 163 -7.35 -0.13 -15.22
C ILE A 163 -7.50 1.40 -15.16
N ILE A 164 -6.90 2.11 -14.19
CA ILE A 164 -7.18 3.55 -14.01
C ILE A 164 -6.82 4.39 -15.23
N ASN A 165 -5.77 4.01 -15.98
CA ASN A 165 -5.40 4.72 -17.20
C ASN A 165 -6.43 4.55 -18.32
N GLU A 166 -7.03 3.37 -18.43
CA GLU A 166 -8.10 3.14 -19.39
C GLU A 166 -9.34 3.94 -19.02
N TRP A 167 -9.74 3.88 -17.74
CA TRP A 167 -10.84 4.66 -17.18
C TRP A 167 -10.70 6.17 -17.40
N TYR A 168 -9.54 6.76 -17.08
CA TYR A 168 -9.33 8.18 -17.35
C TYR A 168 -9.28 8.52 -18.85
N LYS A 169 -8.76 7.61 -19.69
CA LYS A 169 -8.67 7.83 -21.13
C LYS A 169 -10.05 7.85 -21.80
N THR A 170 -10.96 6.97 -21.38
CA THR A 170 -12.31 6.89 -21.95
C THR A 170 -13.27 7.87 -21.30
N GLY A 171 -13.02 8.25 -20.04
CA GLY A 171 -13.98 8.98 -19.20
C GLY A 171 -15.17 8.12 -18.76
N ASP A 172 -15.19 6.84 -19.13
CA ASP A 172 -16.26 5.88 -18.84
C ASP A 172 -15.82 4.96 -17.71
N TYR A 173 -15.84 5.52 -16.50
CA TYR A 173 -15.47 4.83 -15.28
C TYR A 173 -16.60 4.84 -14.24
N HIS A 174 -17.74 5.45 -14.55
CA HIS A 174 -18.95 5.44 -13.71
C HIS A 174 -19.92 4.31 -14.06
N THR A 175 -19.61 3.49 -15.08
CA THR A 175 -20.39 2.31 -15.46
C THR A 175 -19.50 1.08 -15.43
N ASP A 176 -20.02 -0.01 -14.88
CA ASP A 176 -19.30 -1.25 -14.73
C ASP A 176 -19.43 -2.17 -15.96
N HIS A 177 -18.39 -2.16 -16.80
CA HIS A 177 -18.27 -2.99 -18.02
C HIS A 177 -17.61 -4.36 -17.78
N GLY A 178 -17.49 -4.79 -16.52
CA GLY A 178 -16.87 -6.07 -16.15
C GLY A 178 -15.54 -5.94 -15.42
N ASP A 179 -14.93 -4.75 -15.39
CA ASP A 179 -13.68 -4.51 -14.67
C ASP A 179 -13.91 -3.79 -13.30
N GLY A 180 -14.98 -3.01 -13.17
CA GLY A 180 -15.29 -2.19 -11.98
C GLY A 180 -15.87 -0.83 -12.35
N MET A 181 -16.02 0.08 -11.37
CA MET A 181 -16.46 1.46 -11.58
C MET A 181 -16.19 2.37 -10.35
N ASP A 182 -16.37 3.66 -10.53
CA ASP A 182 -16.54 4.67 -9.49
C ASP A 182 -18.04 5.02 -9.36
N TYR A 183 -18.67 4.61 -8.27
CA TYR A 183 -19.98 5.15 -7.87
C TYR A 183 -19.91 5.83 -6.50
N TYR A 184 -18.71 5.93 -5.92
CA TYR A 184 -18.55 6.28 -4.51
C TYR A 184 -18.72 7.79 -4.33
N SER A 185 -19.73 8.19 -3.56
CA SER A 185 -19.99 9.61 -3.32
C SER A 185 -19.22 10.10 -2.10
N VAL A 186 -18.28 11.02 -2.30
CA VAL A 186 -17.44 11.54 -1.22
C VAL A 186 -18.00 12.85 -0.66
N GLY A 187 -18.18 13.87 -1.51
CA GLY A 187 -18.55 15.22 -1.09
C GLY A 187 -17.48 15.91 -0.23
N PHE A 188 -17.85 16.96 0.51
CA PHE A 188 -16.94 17.65 1.45
C PHE A 188 -16.89 16.91 2.80
N THR A 189 -16.32 15.70 2.80
CA THR A 189 -16.29 14.79 3.95
C THR A 189 -14.89 14.19 4.14
N LEU A 190 -14.76 13.24 5.08
CA LEU A 190 -13.54 12.42 5.21
C LEU A 190 -13.50 11.24 4.22
N GLY A 191 -14.55 11.04 3.43
CA GLY A 191 -14.61 9.99 2.41
C GLY A 191 -14.36 8.60 2.98
N ALA A 192 -13.53 7.82 2.28
CA ALA A 192 -13.19 6.46 2.63
C ALA A 192 -11.97 6.36 3.56
N GLY A 193 -11.94 7.14 4.65
CA GLY A 193 -10.87 7.08 5.64
C GLY A 193 -9.80 8.15 5.52
N ASP A 194 -10.16 9.38 5.16
CA ASP A 194 -9.22 10.50 5.30
C ASP A 194 -9.11 10.96 6.77
N ILE A 195 -8.09 11.77 7.03
CA ILE A 195 -7.76 12.33 8.34
C ILE A 195 -7.81 13.87 8.32
N ALA A 196 -8.39 14.46 9.37
CA ALA A 196 -8.39 15.91 9.56
C ALA A 196 -8.33 16.29 11.05
N PRO A 197 -7.83 17.50 11.38
CA PRO A 197 -7.93 18.07 12.72
C PRO A 197 -9.37 18.23 13.19
N ILE A 198 -9.57 18.04 14.50
CA ILE A 198 -10.86 18.24 15.16
C ILE A 198 -10.67 19.14 16.38
N VAL A 199 -11.53 20.14 16.53
CA VAL A 199 -11.57 21.00 17.72
C VAL A 199 -12.99 20.98 18.26
N LYS A 200 -13.14 20.51 19.51
CA LYS A 200 -14.44 20.16 20.09
C LYS A 200 -15.14 19.14 19.18
N ASP A 201 -16.26 19.51 18.57
CA ASP A 201 -17.05 18.66 17.67
C ASP A 201 -17.01 19.11 16.20
N SER A 202 -16.07 20.01 15.85
CA SER A 202 -15.93 20.53 14.47
C SER A 202 -14.66 20.01 13.80
N ILE A 203 -14.83 19.40 12.63
CA ILE A 203 -13.75 18.89 11.78
C ILE A 203 -13.27 20.00 10.84
N PHE A 204 -11.95 20.21 10.76
CA PHE A 204 -11.33 21.26 9.95
C PHE A 204 -10.60 20.64 8.75
N PHE A 205 -11.24 20.65 7.58
CA PHE A 205 -10.72 20.02 6.37
C PHE A 205 -9.61 20.84 5.70
N ALA A 206 -8.55 20.15 5.26
CA ALA A 206 -7.41 20.73 4.55
C ALA A 206 -7.70 21.16 3.10
N LYS A 207 -8.97 21.02 2.65
CA LYS A 207 -9.37 21.06 1.24
C LYS A 207 -8.65 19.98 0.40
N ASN A 208 -8.05 20.36 -0.72
CA ASN A 208 -7.46 19.44 -1.69
C ASN A 208 -5.93 19.47 -1.62
N TYR A 209 -5.29 18.39 -2.07
CA TYR A 209 -3.83 18.37 -2.13
C TYR A 209 -3.34 19.32 -3.24
N HIS A 210 -2.16 19.90 -3.03
CA HIS A 210 -1.55 20.82 -3.97
C HIS A 210 -0.23 20.27 -4.52
N TYR A 211 0.59 19.66 -3.66
CA TYR A 211 1.89 19.13 -4.03
C TYR A 211 1.84 17.60 -4.09
N TRP A 212 2.56 16.99 -5.00
CA TRP A 212 2.67 15.53 -5.07
C TRP A 212 4.08 15.08 -5.42
N LYS A 213 4.43 13.88 -4.99
CA LYS A 213 5.67 13.21 -5.38
C LYS A 213 5.47 11.70 -5.41
N VAL A 214 5.72 11.06 -6.56
CA VAL A 214 5.78 9.60 -6.63
C VAL A 214 7.13 9.14 -6.08
N LEU A 215 7.11 8.27 -5.08
CA LEU A 215 8.32 7.73 -4.44
C LEU A 215 8.73 6.38 -5.03
N ASP A 216 7.75 5.52 -5.30
CA ASP A 216 7.88 4.19 -5.92
C ASP A 216 6.59 3.87 -6.69
N ASN A 217 6.68 3.15 -7.82
CA ASN A 217 5.52 2.90 -8.67
C ASN A 217 5.52 1.48 -9.26
N GLY A 218 5.34 0.50 -8.38
CA GLY A 218 5.26 -0.92 -8.71
C GLY A 218 6.62 -1.58 -9.02
N PRO A 219 6.62 -2.89 -9.33
CA PRO A 219 5.44 -3.72 -9.59
C PRO A 219 4.65 -4.20 -8.35
N LEU A 220 5.25 -4.22 -7.16
CA LEU A 220 4.64 -4.80 -5.94
C LEU A 220 4.09 -3.77 -4.97
N ARG A 221 4.66 -2.56 -4.91
CA ARG A 221 4.22 -1.45 -4.08
C ARG A 221 4.30 -0.16 -4.86
N THR A 222 3.25 0.63 -4.76
CA THR A 222 3.27 2.04 -5.16
C THR A 222 3.23 2.90 -3.91
N THR A 223 4.11 3.90 -3.83
CA THR A 223 4.22 4.83 -2.71
C THR A 223 4.34 6.25 -3.26
N PHE A 224 3.60 7.19 -2.70
CA PHE A 224 3.63 8.59 -3.10
C PHE A 224 3.33 9.51 -1.91
N GLU A 225 3.58 10.79 -2.08
CA GLU A 225 3.30 11.85 -1.11
C GLU A 225 2.33 12.86 -1.69
N LEU A 226 1.39 13.33 -0.87
CA LEU A 226 0.49 14.44 -1.17
C LEU A 226 0.65 15.51 -0.09
N GLY A 227 1.06 16.72 -0.48
CA GLY A 227 1.20 17.89 0.38
C GLY A 227 0.05 18.86 0.20
N TYR A 228 -0.45 19.40 1.31
CA TYR A 228 -1.56 20.34 1.34
C TYR A 228 -1.05 21.75 1.69
N ASP A 229 -1.76 22.78 1.22
CA ASP A 229 -1.49 24.16 1.66
C ASP A 229 -1.75 24.29 3.17
N ALA A 230 -1.19 25.34 3.79
CA ALA A 230 -1.53 25.63 5.18
C ALA A 230 -2.98 26.15 5.27
N TRP A 231 -3.72 25.73 6.30
CA TRP A 231 -5.07 26.22 6.56
C TRP A 231 -5.27 26.53 8.05
N ASP A 232 -6.31 27.33 8.34
CA ASP A 232 -6.68 27.67 9.71
C ASP A 232 -7.45 26.52 10.38
N VAL A 233 -6.97 26.12 11.56
CA VAL A 233 -7.63 25.19 12.47
C VAL A 233 -7.86 25.91 13.79
N ALA A 234 -8.99 26.62 13.87
CA ALA A 234 -9.41 27.39 15.04
C ALA A 234 -8.33 28.39 15.51
N GLY A 235 -7.79 29.19 14.59
CA GLY A 235 -6.75 30.19 14.86
C GLY A 235 -5.32 29.66 14.81
N LYS A 236 -5.11 28.37 14.46
CA LYS A 236 -3.78 27.77 14.29
C LYS A 236 -3.53 27.47 12.82
N SER A 237 -2.40 27.93 12.29
CA SER A 237 -1.92 27.51 10.97
C SER A 237 -1.43 26.06 11.03
N VAL A 238 -2.09 25.18 10.27
CA VAL A 238 -1.76 23.75 10.18
C VAL A 238 -1.43 23.39 8.74
N ARG A 239 -0.44 22.53 8.54
CA ARG A 239 -0.12 21.87 7.26
C ARG A 239 -0.05 20.37 7.46
N VAL A 240 -0.39 19.60 6.41
CA VAL A 240 -0.21 18.14 6.39
C VAL A 240 0.46 17.67 5.10
N THR A 241 1.38 16.71 5.24
CA THR A 241 1.86 15.85 4.15
C THR A 241 1.43 14.42 4.44
N LYS A 242 0.82 13.77 3.46
CA LYS A 242 0.36 12.38 3.56
C LYS A 242 1.24 11.51 2.66
N THR A 243 1.98 10.57 3.24
CA THR A 243 2.67 9.51 2.48
C THR A 243 1.77 8.29 2.44
N ILE A 244 1.38 7.87 1.24
CA ILE A 244 0.43 6.78 1.01
C ILE A 244 1.14 5.67 0.26
N SER A 245 0.99 4.42 0.73
CA SER A 245 1.49 3.24 0.03
C SER A 245 0.42 2.17 -0.12
N LEU A 246 0.36 1.54 -1.29
CA LEU A 246 -0.53 0.42 -1.59
C LEU A 246 0.29 -0.78 -2.09
N ASP A 247 0.11 -1.92 -1.43
CA ASP A 247 0.75 -3.20 -1.75
C ASP A 247 -0.12 -4.05 -2.67
N ALA A 248 0.52 -4.78 -3.58
CA ALA A 248 -0.10 -5.80 -4.41
C ALA A 248 -0.81 -6.84 -3.52
N GLY A 249 -2.06 -7.17 -3.86
CA GLY A 249 -2.90 -8.11 -3.15
C GLY A 249 -3.54 -7.58 -1.86
N SER A 250 -3.29 -6.34 -1.46
CA SER A 250 -3.92 -5.72 -0.28
C SER A 250 -5.22 -5.00 -0.64
N HIS A 251 -6.22 -5.01 0.24
CA HIS A 251 -7.37 -4.09 0.14
C HIS A 251 -7.12 -2.77 0.87
N MET A 252 -6.02 -2.67 1.63
CA MET A 252 -5.70 -1.54 2.51
C MET A 252 -4.48 -0.79 2.01
N ASN A 253 -4.61 0.54 1.93
CA ASN A 253 -3.49 1.47 1.92
C ASN A 253 -2.91 1.58 3.33
N ARG A 254 -1.63 1.93 3.40
CA ARG A 254 -1.01 2.51 4.59
C ARG A 254 -0.85 4.01 4.37
N VAL A 255 -1.27 4.81 5.34
CA VAL A 255 -1.19 6.28 5.31
C VAL A 255 -0.36 6.77 6.49
N GLU A 256 0.64 7.60 6.21
CA GLU A 256 1.39 8.37 7.20
C GLU A 256 1.02 9.85 7.05
N ALA A 257 0.29 10.42 8.02
CA ALA A 257 -0.09 11.83 8.00
C ALA A 257 0.82 12.64 8.94
N ALA A 258 1.79 13.36 8.35
CA ALA A 258 2.72 14.22 9.06
C ALA A 258 2.17 15.65 9.12
N TYR A 259 1.83 16.11 10.32
CA TYR A 259 1.32 17.46 10.56
C TYR A 259 2.43 18.41 11.02
N THR A 260 2.37 19.66 10.54
CA THR A 260 3.17 20.78 11.03
C THR A 260 2.22 21.85 11.61
N TYR A 261 2.41 22.20 12.88
CA TYR A 261 1.58 23.13 13.63
C TYR A 261 2.31 23.62 14.89
N SER A 262 1.80 24.67 15.55
CA SER A 262 2.31 25.16 16.84
C SER A 262 1.56 24.55 18.04
N GLY A 263 2.29 24.08 19.05
CA GLY A 263 1.77 23.50 20.30
C GLY A 263 2.13 22.02 20.47
N ASP A 264 1.70 21.42 21.59
CA ASP A 264 2.17 20.09 22.00
C ASP A 264 1.40 18.92 21.37
N ALA A 265 0.14 19.14 21.03
CA ALA A 265 -0.75 18.12 20.47
C ALA A 265 -1.79 18.75 19.53
N LEU A 266 -2.15 17.99 18.49
CA LEU A 266 -3.23 18.32 17.58
C LEU A 266 -4.21 17.15 17.56
N PRO A 267 -5.39 17.28 18.19
CA PRO A 267 -6.44 16.29 18.06
C PRO A 267 -6.85 16.16 16.59
N VAL A 268 -6.90 14.92 16.12
CA VAL A 268 -7.25 14.58 14.74
C VAL A 268 -8.24 13.43 14.75
N VAL A 269 -8.94 13.29 13.63
CA VAL A 269 -9.93 12.22 13.44
C VAL A 269 -9.75 11.60 12.08
N VAL A 270 -9.75 10.27 12.03
CA VAL A 270 -9.86 9.46 10.81
C VAL A 270 -11.32 9.09 10.66
N GLY A 271 -11.91 9.22 9.47
CA GLY A 271 -13.34 8.99 9.32
C GLY A 271 -13.80 8.39 8.00
N ILE A 272 -14.91 7.67 8.09
CA ILE A 272 -15.62 7.07 6.96
C ILE A 272 -16.96 7.79 6.81
N VAL A 273 -17.28 8.30 5.62
CA VAL A 273 -18.57 8.91 5.32
C VAL A 273 -19.71 7.88 5.38
N LYS A 274 -20.83 8.24 5.99
CA LYS A 274 -22.04 7.43 6.11
C LYS A 274 -22.96 7.65 4.91
N ARG A 275 -23.79 6.64 4.61
CA ARG A 275 -24.89 6.75 3.67
C ARG A 275 -26.19 7.13 4.37
N LYS A 276 -27.16 7.61 3.59
CA LYS A 276 -28.50 7.95 4.08
C LYS A 276 -29.22 6.70 4.59
N GLU A 277 -29.16 5.63 3.80
CA GLU A 277 -29.66 4.31 4.17
C GLU A 277 -28.68 3.61 5.12
N ALA A 278 -29.22 2.80 6.01
CA ALA A 278 -28.41 2.07 6.98
C ALA A 278 -27.55 1.00 6.30
N GLY A 279 -26.28 0.93 6.70
CA GLY A 279 -25.39 -0.19 6.41
C GLY A 279 -25.01 -0.93 7.70
N THR A 280 -24.17 -1.96 7.59
CA THR A 280 -23.64 -2.67 8.76
C THR A 280 -22.34 -2.01 9.22
N ILE A 281 -22.19 -1.79 10.52
CA ILE A 281 -21.03 -1.09 11.09
C ILE A 281 -20.31 -2.01 12.08
N LEU A 282 -18.98 -2.01 12.00
CA LEU A 282 -18.07 -2.51 13.02
C LEU A 282 -17.34 -1.30 13.64
N MET A 283 -17.38 -1.18 14.96
CA MET A 283 -16.52 -0.27 15.72
C MET A 283 -15.86 -1.04 16.86
N ASP A 284 -14.55 -1.23 16.76
CA ASP A 284 -13.74 -1.83 17.80
C ASP A 284 -12.69 -0.81 18.25
N GLU A 285 -13.06 -0.02 19.26
CA GLU A 285 -12.19 1.03 19.82
C GLU A 285 -10.88 0.45 20.33
N THR A 286 -10.91 -0.74 20.93
CA THR A 286 -9.72 -1.38 21.52
C THR A 286 -8.71 -1.78 20.46
N GLN A 287 -9.17 -2.21 19.30
CA GLN A 287 -8.33 -2.61 18.17
C GLN A 287 -8.07 -1.46 17.18
N GLY A 288 -8.73 -0.32 17.35
CA GLY A 288 -8.66 0.80 16.42
C GLY A 288 -9.31 0.53 15.06
N ILE A 289 -10.24 -0.44 14.99
CA ILE A 289 -10.89 -0.87 13.74
C ILE A 289 -12.26 -0.20 13.60
N VAL A 290 -12.48 0.47 12.47
CA VAL A 290 -13.82 0.83 12.00
C VAL A 290 -14.05 0.14 10.65
N GLY A 291 -15.18 -0.55 10.52
CA GLY A 291 -15.63 -1.13 9.27
C GLY A 291 -17.04 -0.67 8.96
N TYR A 292 -17.31 -0.40 7.69
CA TYR A 292 -18.62 -0.06 7.19
C TYR A 292 -18.91 -0.89 5.96
N TRP A 293 -19.93 -1.72 6.03
CA TRP A 293 -20.53 -2.34 4.85
C TRP A 293 -21.73 -1.48 4.47
N GLU A 294 -21.61 -0.72 3.38
CA GLU A 294 -22.61 0.26 2.98
C GLU A 294 -23.98 -0.40 2.71
N PRO A 295 -25.08 0.37 2.66
CA PRO A 295 -26.28 -0.10 1.98
C PRO A 295 -25.96 -0.50 0.53
N GLN A 296 -26.75 -1.41 -0.02
CA GLN A 296 -26.63 -1.79 -1.42
C GLN A 296 -26.97 -0.60 -2.34
N HIS A 297 -26.07 -0.30 -3.28
CA HIS A 297 -26.26 0.68 -4.33
C HIS A 297 -26.91 0.02 -5.55
N GLY A 298 -28.24 -0.11 -5.53
CA GLY A 298 -29.00 -0.67 -6.67
C GLY A 298 -28.42 -1.98 -7.21
N VAL A 299 -28.18 -2.03 -8.53
CA VAL A 299 -27.59 -3.19 -9.24
C VAL A 299 -26.06 -3.26 -9.15
N ASP A 300 -25.44 -2.20 -8.63
CA ASP A 300 -23.99 -2.04 -8.55
C ASP A 300 -23.40 -2.79 -7.37
N GLY A 301 -24.22 -3.20 -6.41
CA GLY A 301 -23.79 -4.00 -5.25
C GLY A 301 -23.43 -3.13 -4.05
N THR A 302 -22.51 -3.60 -3.21
CA THR A 302 -22.22 -2.97 -1.92
C THR A 302 -20.73 -2.76 -1.75
N THR A 303 -20.34 -1.55 -1.34
CA THR A 303 -18.97 -1.23 -0.98
C THR A 303 -18.75 -1.47 0.52
N GLY A 304 -17.68 -2.17 0.85
CA GLY A 304 -17.10 -2.17 2.19
C GLY A 304 -16.02 -1.11 2.27
N VAL A 305 -15.99 -0.31 3.33
CA VAL A 305 -14.92 0.64 3.65
C VAL A 305 -14.42 0.36 5.05
N GLY A 306 -13.15 0.59 5.33
CA GLY A 306 -12.58 0.31 6.64
C GLY A 306 -11.35 1.12 6.92
N THR A 307 -11.15 1.41 8.21
CA THR A 307 -9.98 2.10 8.73
C THR A 307 -9.41 1.37 9.93
N ILE A 308 -8.08 1.36 10.05
CA ILE A 308 -7.37 0.80 11.20
C ILE A 308 -6.35 1.83 11.68
N VAL A 309 -6.58 2.43 12.84
CA VAL A 309 -5.67 3.41 13.44
C VAL A 309 -4.74 2.70 14.43
N LEU A 310 -3.43 2.91 14.31
CA LEU A 310 -2.45 2.24 15.15
C LEU A 310 -2.02 3.09 16.34
N GLY A 311 -2.02 2.47 17.52
CA GLY A 311 -1.43 3.03 18.74
C GLY A 311 -2.17 4.24 19.30
N GLY A 312 -1.65 4.76 20.41
CA GLY A 312 -2.21 5.92 21.10
C GLY A 312 -3.50 5.64 21.87
N GLN A 313 -3.99 6.66 22.55
CA GLN A 313 -5.33 6.64 23.16
C GLN A 313 -6.34 6.95 22.05
N LEU A 314 -7.15 5.94 21.71
CA LEU A 314 -8.19 6.06 20.71
C LEU A 314 -9.53 6.31 21.38
N SER A 315 -10.39 7.06 20.71
CA SER A 315 -11.81 7.14 21.05
C SER A 315 -12.63 7.14 19.78
N MET A 316 -13.65 6.30 19.72
CA MET A 316 -14.53 6.18 18.57
C MET A 316 -15.86 6.87 18.82
N GLY A 317 -16.50 7.30 17.73
CA GLY A 317 -17.84 7.84 17.79
C GLY A 317 -18.42 8.06 16.41
N THR A 318 -19.59 8.67 16.37
CA THR A 318 -20.24 9.06 15.12
C THR A 318 -20.70 10.51 15.21
N ASP A 319 -20.69 11.20 14.09
CA ASP A 319 -21.45 12.44 13.92
C ASP A 319 -22.61 12.18 12.94
N LYS A 320 -23.26 13.21 12.40
CA LYS A 320 -24.33 13.03 11.40
C LYS A 320 -23.84 12.41 10.08
N THR A 321 -22.59 12.65 9.72
CA THR A 321 -21.98 12.39 8.42
C THR A 321 -20.97 11.23 8.44
N HIS A 322 -20.35 10.92 9.58
CA HIS A 322 -19.17 10.06 9.64
C HIS A 322 -19.22 9.02 10.77
N LEU A 323 -18.50 7.93 10.53
CA LEU A 323 -17.92 7.06 11.54
C LEU A 323 -16.51 7.58 11.83
N LEU A 324 -16.13 7.73 13.10
CA LEU A 324 -14.93 8.48 13.49
C LEU A 324 -14.06 7.69 14.46
N THR A 325 -12.74 7.72 14.24
CA THR A 325 -11.71 7.33 15.21
C THR A 325 -10.86 8.55 15.53
N ARG A 326 -10.96 9.05 16.76
CA ARG A 326 -10.20 10.18 17.28
C ARG A 326 -8.86 9.69 17.82
N THR A 327 -7.82 10.47 17.56
CA THR A 327 -6.47 10.30 18.10
C THR A 327 -5.78 11.66 18.17
N SER A 328 -4.48 11.70 18.46
CA SER A 328 -3.72 12.93 18.55
C SER A 328 -2.45 12.84 17.69
N ALA A 329 -2.26 13.81 16.80
CA ALA A 329 -1.01 13.99 16.09
C ALA A 329 0.00 14.71 16.98
N LYS A 330 1.26 14.28 16.92
CA LYS A 330 2.39 14.94 17.61
C LYS A 330 3.30 15.58 16.57
N GLY A 331 3.90 16.72 16.91
CA GLY A 331 4.88 17.36 16.03
C GLY A 331 6.00 16.39 15.62
N ASN A 332 6.37 16.39 14.35
CA ASN A 332 7.43 15.54 13.76
C ASN A 332 7.21 14.02 13.88
N GLN A 333 6.01 13.55 14.21
CA GLN A 333 5.65 12.13 14.19
C GLN A 333 4.36 11.93 13.38
N PRO A 334 4.39 11.16 12.28
CA PRO A 334 3.20 10.94 11.50
C PRO A 334 2.17 10.10 12.28
N VAL A 335 0.90 10.45 12.13
CA VAL A 335 -0.18 9.54 12.50
C VAL A 335 -0.23 8.44 11.44
N VAL A 336 -0.02 7.19 11.85
CA VAL A 336 -0.03 6.03 10.96
C VAL A 336 -1.36 5.30 11.10
N TYR A 337 -2.06 5.16 9.98
CA TYR A 337 -3.29 4.39 9.91
C TYR A 337 -3.41 3.71 8.55
N TYR A 338 -4.44 2.89 8.41
CA TYR A 338 -4.75 2.17 7.18
C TYR A 338 -6.17 2.49 6.78
N ASN A 339 -6.42 2.67 5.50
CA ASN A 339 -7.77 2.75 4.95
C ASN A 339 -7.88 1.90 3.69
N GLY A 340 -9.07 1.41 3.40
CA GLY A 340 -9.25 0.50 2.27
C GLY A 340 -10.69 0.16 2.01
N SER A 341 -10.91 -0.66 0.99
CA SER A 341 -12.24 -1.01 0.53
C SER A 341 -12.37 -2.43 0.00
N ALA A 342 -13.60 -2.88 -0.11
CA ALA A 342 -14.00 -4.12 -0.75
C ALA A 342 -15.31 -3.89 -1.51
N TRP A 343 -15.66 -4.81 -2.40
CA TRP A 343 -16.88 -4.70 -3.18
C TRP A 343 -17.56 -6.06 -3.32
N SER A 344 -18.89 -6.08 -3.18
CA SER A 344 -19.65 -7.31 -3.20
C SER A 344 -19.54 -8.11 -4.51
N LYS A 345 -19.24 -7.43 -5.62
CA LYS A 345 -19.01 -8.04 -6.94
C LYS A 345 -17.53 -8.28 -7.25
N GLY A 346 -16.63 -8.00 -6.29
CA GLY A 346 -15.18 -8.22 -6.37
C GLY A 346 -14.70 -9.65 -6.08
N ASN A 347 -15.64 -10.62 -5.97
CA ASN A 347 -15.45 -12.06 -5.76
C ASN A 347 -14.82 -12.52 -4.42
N GLU A 348 -13.91 -11.76 -3.80
CA GLU A 348 -13.19 -12.19 -2.59
C GLU A 348 -13.95 -11.86 -1.29
N ILE A 349 -14.50 -10.65 -1.20
CA ILE A 349 -15.16 -10.12 -0.01
C ILE A 349 -16.55 -9.66 -0.43
N THR A 350 -17.55 -10.53 -0.23
CA THR A 350 -18.88 -10.36 -0.82
C THR A 350 -19.96 -9.90 0.15
N ASN A 351 -19.64 -9.81 1.44
CA ASN A 351 -20.58 -9.42 2.50
C ASN A 351 -19.88 -8.78 3.72
N ALA A 352 -20.67 -8.16 4.59
CA ALA A 352 -20.19 -7.49 5.81
C ALA A 352 -19.32 -8.39 6.69
N GLN A 353 -19.72 -9.64 6.92
CA GLN A 353 -18.96 -10.58 7.76
C GLN A 353 -17.57 -10.85 7.18
N SER A 354 -17.47 -11.10 5.88
CA SER A 354 -16.19 -11.32 5.20
C SER A 354 -15.31 -10.06 5.26
N TRP A 355 -15.89 -8.86 5.14
CA TRP A 355 -15.15 -7.61 5.23
C TRP A 355 -14.60 -7.36 6.63
N PHE A 356 -15.44 -7.54 7.65
CA PHE A 356 -15.03 -7.37 9.04
C PHE A 356 -14.02 -8.43 9.48
N ASN A 357 -14.15 -9.67 8.99
CA ASN A 357 -13.13 -10.70 9.19
C ASN A 357 -11.80 -10.31 8.53
N TYR A 358 -11.84 -9.75 7.33
CA TYR A 358 -10.66 -9.24 6.66
C TYR A 358 -9.97 -8.14 7.48
N LEU A 359 -10.70 -7.13 7.96
CA LEU A 359 -10.14 -6.05 8.79
C LEU A 359 -9.52 -6.57 10.09
N ASN A 360 -10.20 -7.47 10.79
CA ASN A 360 -9.69 -8.11 12.01
C ASN A 360 -8.42 -8.92 11.74
N ASN A 361 -8.39 -9.69 10.65
CA ASN A 361 -7.22 -10.46 10.27
C ASN A 361 -6.06 -9.54 9.86
N PHE A 362 -6.33 -8.47 9.11
CA PHE A 362 -5.33 -7.48 8.73
C PHE A 362 -4.73 -6.80 9.97
N LYS A 363 -5.54 -6.42 10.96
CA LYS A 363 -5.04 -5.90 12.24
C LYS A 363 -4.11 -6.88 12.96
N LYS A 364 -4.51 -8.15 13.12
CA LYS A 364 -3.63 -9.20 13.70
C LYS A 364 -2.33 -9.36 12.92
N GLN A 365 -2.40 -9.24 11.60
CA GLN A 365 -1.25 -9.29 10.72
C GLN A 365 -0.28 -8.11 10.91
N LEU A 366 -0.78 -6.92 11.25
CA LEU A 366 0.07 -5.78 11.60
C LEU A 366 0.77 -5.98 12.96
N GLU A 367 0.10 -6.61 13.91
CA GLU A 367 0.64 -6.89 15.25
C GLU A 367 1.62 -8.06 15.28
N GLN A 368 1.52 -8.97 14.32
CA GLN A 368 2.38 -10.15 14.18
C GLN A 368 3.10 -10.15 12.82
N PRO A 369 3.95 -9.14 12.54
CA PRO A 369 4.58 -8.97 11.24
C PRO A 369 5.44 -10.18 10.87
N LEU A 370 5.60 -10.41 9.56
CA LEU A 370 6.55 -11.40 9.06
C LEU A 370 7.97 -11.05 9.51
N LYS A 371 8.71 -12.05 9.98
CA LYS A 371 10.09 -11.86 10.44
C LYS A 371 11.04 -12.16 9.30
N VAL A 372 11.99 -11.27 9.07
CA VAL A 372 12.97 -11.37 8.00
C VAL A 372 14.37 -11.48 8.60
N SER A 373 15.16 -12.41 8.08
CA SER A 373 16.58 -12.55 8.42
C SER A 373 17.41 -12.71 7.15
N VAL A 374 18.46 -11.91 7.02
CA VAL A 374 19.48 -12.07 5.98
C VAL A 374 20.61 -12.91 6.59
N LEU A 375 20.82 -14.10 6.05
CA LEU A 375 21.79 -15.07 6.57
C LEU A 375 23.18 -14.81 6.01
#